data_AF-A0A7X6PFR8-F1
#
_entry.id   AF-A0A7X6PFR8-F1
#
_cell.length_a   1.000
_cell.length_b   1.000
_cell.length_c   1.000
_cell.angle_alpha   90.00
_cell.angle_beta   90.00
_cell.angle_gamma   90.00
#
_symmetry.space_group_name_H-M   'P 1'
#
loop_
_entity.id
_entity.type
_entity.pdbx_description
1 polymer ?
#
loop_
_entity_poly.entity_id
_entity_poly.type
_entity_poly.pdbx_seq_one_letter_code
_entity_poly.pdbx_strand_id
1 'polypeptide(L)'
;ICSTRLLTPWNCYMTDYVPADSFGIKSAGFGAINNCMNFIHTHHNKFASLTPREKEIAHLIGLGKTRSEIAEILFISKLTLDNHRKHIRQKTGVQTTAELLHFIQIFDAFH
;
A
#
# COMPACT_ATOMS: atom_id res chain seq x y z
N ILE A 1 -10.84 20.06 -36.00
CA ILE A 1 -9.47 19.59 -36.34
C ILE A 1 -8.95 18.82 -35.15
N CYS A 2 -8.68 17.54 -35.36
CA CYS A 2 -8.27 16.54 -34.40
C CYS A 2 -6.80 16.71 -33.98
N SER A 3 -6.48 16.54 -32.70
CA SER A 3 -5.19 16.04 -32.17
C SER A 3 -5.29 16.11 -30.64
N THR A 4 -5.10 15.09 -29.82
CA THR A 4 -4.26 13.92 -29.96
C THR A 4 -4.82 12.77 -29.11
N ARG A 5 -4.79 11.60 -29.73
CA ARG A 5 -4.89 10.27 -29.14
C ARG A 5 -3.87 10.10 -27.99
N LEU A 6 -4.36 9.81 -26.78
CA LEU A 6 -3.64 9.02 -25.79
C LEU A 6 -4.52 7.83 -25.38
N LEU A 7 -4.19 6.69 -25.97
CA LEU A 7 -4.61 5.37 -25.52
C LEU A 7 -3.87 5.06 -24.21
N THR A 8 -4.60 4.94 -23.10
CA THR A 8 -4.25 3.96 -22.05
C THR A 8 -5.53 3.24 -21.59
N PRO A 9 -5.52 1.90 -21.46
CA PRO A 9 -6.72 1.11 -21.15
C PRO A 9 -7.00 1.00 -19.64
N TRP A 10 -6.75 2.05 -18.86
CA TRP A 10 -7.02 2.06 -17.40
C TRP A 10 -7.65 3.38 -16.93
N ASN A 11 -8.37 4.07 -17.81
CA ASN A 11 -9.09 5.31 -17.51
C ASN A 11 -10.50 5.09 -16.91
N CYS A 12 -10.68 4.09 -16.04
CA CYS A 12 -12.00 3.86 -15.45
C CYS A 12 -11.91 3.21 -14.06
N TYR A 13 -11.26 3.88 -13.11
CA TYR A 13 -11.79 3.89 -11.75
C TYR A 13 -11.49 5.27 -11.14
N MET A 14 -12.52 5.92 -10.63
CA MET A 14 -12.41 7.06 -9.69
C MET A 14 -11.92 8.41 -10.23
N THR A 15 -12.50 8.96 -11.29
CA THR A 15 -12.62 10.44 -11.37
C THR A 15 -13.98 10.90 -11.89
N ASP A 16 -15.07 10.29 -11.43
CA ASP A 16 -16.29 11.07 -11.32
C ASP A 16 -16.16 11.88 -10.04
N TYR A 17 -15.60 13.07 -10.25
CA TYR A 17 -15.49 14.19 -9.33
C TYR A 17 -16.85 14.38 -8.65
N VAL A 18 -17.09 13.75 -7.50
CA VAL A 18 -18.17 14.17 -6.60
C VAL A 18 -17.58 15.32 -5.79
N PRO A 19 -18.08 16.55 -5.96
CA PRO A 19 -17.61 17.70 -5.19
C PRO A 19 -17.74 17.37 -3.70
N ALA A 20 -16.66 17.58 -2.94
CA ALA A 20 -16.56 17.23 -1.51
C ALA A 20 -17.70 17.81 -0.64
N ASP A 21 -18.32 18.87 -1.13
CA ASP A 21 -19.48 19.58 -0.58
C ASP A 21 -20.82 18.87 -0.80
N SER A 22 -20.93 17.92 -1.75
CA SER A 22 -22.17 17.19 -2.03
C SER A 22 -22.54 16.16 -0.94
N PHE A 23 -21.56 15.69 -0.15
CA PHE A 23 -21.77 14.72 0.94
C PHE A 23 -21.95 15.35 2.33
N GLY A 24 -22.06 16.68 2.44
CA GLY A 24 -22.24 17.35 3.74
C GLY A 24 -21.04 17.25 4.69
N ILE A 25 -19.87 16.87 4.18
CA ILE A 25 -18.63 16.77 4.96
C ILE A 25 -18.07 18.19 5.14
N LYS A 26 -18.13 18.71 6.38
CA LYS A 26 -17.52 20.01 6.71
C LYS A 26 -16.02 19.97 6.37
N SER A 27 -15.56 20.99 5.64
CA SER A 27 -14.24 21.08 4.97
C SER A 27 -13.00 20.70 5.81
N ALA A 28 -13.06 20.84 7.14
CA ALA A 28 -11.97 20.44 8.03
C ALA A 28 -11.75 18.92 8.11
N GLY A 29 -12.80 18.10 7.97
CA GLY A 29 -12.70 16.64 7.95
C GLY A 29 -12.21 16.09 6.61
N PHE A 30 -12.47 16.82 5.51
CA PHE A 30 -12.10 16.41 4.16
C PHE A 30 -10.59 16.40 3.93
N GLY A 31 -9.83 17.29 4.58
CA GLY A 31 -8.36 17.33 4.45
C GLY A 31 -7.67 16.03 4.86
N ALA A 32 -8.16 15.38 5.93
CA ALA A 32 -7.65 14.09 6.37
C ALA A 32 -7.99 12.96 5.37
N ILE A 33 -9.19 13.00 4.78
CA ILE A 33 -9.65 12.02 3.78
C ILE A 33 -8.86 12.17 2.48
N ASN A 34 -8.65 13.40 2.00
CA ASN A 34 -7.92 13.67 0.76
C ASN A 34 -6.45 13.23 0.84
N ASN A 35 -5.80 13.43 1.98
CA ASN A 35 -4.41 13.00 2.18
C ASN A 35 -4.28 11.47 2.18
N CYS A 36 -5.21 10.76 2.83
CA CYS A 36 -5.25 9.29 2.83
C CYS A 36 -5.48 8.73 1.42
N MET A 37 -6.44 9.31 0.69
CA MET A 37 -6.79 8.91 -0.66
C MET A 37 -5.60 9.08 -1.63
N ASN A 38 -4.89 10.21 -1.54
CA ASN A 38 -3.68 10.45 -2.34
C ASN A 38 -2.55 9.48 -1.97
N PHE A 39 -2.38 9.18 -0.68
CA PHE A 39 -1.36 8.22 -0.23
C PHE A 39 -1.60 6.83 -0.83
N ILE A 40 -2.83 6.32 -0.78
CA ILE A 40 -3.20 5.02 -1.35
C ILE A 40 -2.94 5.00 -2.86
N HIS A 41 -3.38 6.03 -3.58
CA HIS A 41 -3.23 6.10 -5.04
C HIS A 41 -1.75 6.07 -5.48
N THR A 42 -0.87 6.83 -4.81
CA THR A 42 0.56 6.85 -5.15
C THR A 42 1.30 5.55 -4.76
N HIS A 43 0.83 4.84 -3.74
CA HIS A 43 1.52 3.68 -3.17
C HIS A 43 0.97 2.33 -3.65
N HIS A 44 -0.22 2.31 -4.26
CA HIS A 44 -0.87 1.10 -4.76
C HIS A 44 0.03 0.30 -5.71
N ASN A 45 0.69 0.95 -6.67
CA ASN A 45 1.59 0.26 -7.61
C ASN A 45 2.80 -0.38 -6.93
N LYS A 46 3.29 0.23 -5.83
CA LYS A 46 4.41 -0.33 -5.06
C LYS A 46 3.98 -1.59 -4.30
N PHE A 47 2.79 -1.56 -3.68
CA PHE A 47 2.22 -2.74 -3.02
C PHE A 47 1.93 -3.87 -4.03
N ALA A 48 1.42 -3.52 -5.22
CA ALA A 48 1.19 -4.47 -6.30
C ALA A 48 2.48 -5.15 -6.81
N SER A 49 3.63 -4.45 -6.76
CA SER A 49 4.95 -4.97 -7.17
C SER A 49 5.55 -6.02 -6.23
N LEU A 50 4.99 -6.18 -5.02
CA LEU A 50 5.43 -7.20 -4.07
C LEU A 50 5.06 -8.59 -4.58
N THR A 51 5.99 -9.52 -4.45
CA THR A 51 5.74 -10.94 -4.73
C THR A 51 4.75 -11.52 -3.71
N PRO A 52 4.10 -12.66 -4.00
CA PRO A 52 3.19 -13.31 -3.05
C PRO A 52 3.86 -13.58 -1.69
N ARG A 53 5.12 -14.04 -1.72
CA ARG A 53 5.88 -14.31 -0.49
C ARG A 53 6.22 -13.05 0.30
N GLU A 54 6.51 -11.95 -0.38
CA GLU A 54 6.74 -10.66 0.26
C GLU A 54 5.45 -10.11 0.89
N LYS A 55 4.30 -10.32 0.26
CA LYS A 55 2.98 -9.95 0.81
C LYS A 55 2.64 -10.77 2.06
N GLU A 56 2.86 -12.08 2.05
CA GLU A 56 2.69 -12.94 3.23
C GLU A 56 3.52 -12.45 4.41
N ILE A 57 4.81 -12.16 4.17
CA ILE A 57 5.71 -11.65 5.19
C ILE A 57 5.25 -10.28 5.70
N ALA A 58 4.85 -9.39 4.79
CA ALA A 58 4.34 -8.07 5.15
C ALA A 58 3.08 -8.18 6.03
N HIS A 59 2.13 -9.04 5.68
CA HIS A 59 0.93 -9.28 6.46
C HIS A 59 1.25 -9.76 7.89
N LEU A 60 2.15 -10.74 8.04
CA LEU A 60 2.55 -11.23 9.37
C LEU A 60 3.26 -10.14 10.20
N ILE A 61 4.00 -9.23 9.56
CA ILE A 61 4.57 -8.05 10.21
C ILE A 61 3.46 -7.10 10.68
N GLY A 62 2.42 -6.87 9.86
CA GLY A 62 1.24 -6.08 10.22
C GLY A 62 0.48 -6.63 11.43
N LEU A 63 0.43 -7.96 11.57
CA LEU A 63 -0.12 -8.66 12.74
C LEU A 63 0.78 -8.57 14.00
N GLY A 64 1.93 -7.91 13.91
CA GLY A 64 2.86 -7.74 15.03
C GLY A 64 3.70 -8.98 15.35
N LYS A 65 3.80 -9.96 14.43
CA LYS A 65 4.61 -11.17 14.65
C LYS A 65 6.10 -10.84 14.69
N THR A 66 6.82 -11.52 15.58
CA THR A 66 8.26 -11.36 15.71
C THR A 66 9.00 -12.11 14.59
N ARG A 67 10.28 -11.76 14.36
CA ARG A 67 11.11 -12.42 13.34
C ARG A 67 11.21 -13.94 13.53
N SER A 68 11.20 -14.42 14.78
CA SER A 68 11.25 -15.85 15.08
C SER A 68 9.94 -16.53 14.72
N GLU A 69 8.80 -15.95 15.14
CA GLU A 69 7.47 -16.48 14.83
C GLU A 69 7.22 -16.54 13.32
N ILE A 70 7.59 -15.49 12.58
CA ILE A 70 7.43 -15.45 11.12
C ILE A 70 8.26 -16.53 10.45
N ALA A 71 9.51 -16.71 10.90
CA ALA A 71 10.40 -17.75 10.38
C ALA A 71 9.85 -19.16 10.61
N GLU A 72 9.24 -19.39 11.77
CA GLU A 72 8.57 -20.64 12.13
C GLU A 72 7.29 -20.88 11.31
N ILE A 73 6.40 -19.89 11.22
CA ILE A 73 5.14 -19.99 10.45
C ILE A 73 5.41 -20.29 8.97
N LEU A 74 6.41 -19.63 8.40
CA LEU A 74 6.75 -19.74 6.98
C LEU A 74 7.76 -20.85 6.68
N PHE A 75 8.28 -21.54 7.69
CA PHE A 75 9.33 -22.56 7.59
C PHE A 75 10.59 -22.08 6.81
N ILE A 76 11.03 -20.84 7.07
CA ILE A 76 12.21 -20.23 6.43
C ILE A 76 13.26 -19.81 7.46
N SER A 77 14.51 -19.68 7.02
CA SER A 77 15.57 -19.18 7.90
C SER A 77 15.37 -17.69 8.24
N LYS A 78 15.81 -17.27 9.43
CA LYS A 78 15.80 -15.85 9.85
C LYS A 78 16.58 -14.96 8.88
N LEU A 79 17.66 -15.48 8.29
CA LEU A 79 18.46 -14.79 7.28
C LEU A 79 17.65 -14.57 5.99
N THR A 80 16.94 -15.60 5.52
CA THR A 80 16.05 -15.50 4.36
C THR A 80 14.93 -14.49 4.60
N LEU A 81 14.34 -14.48 5.79
CA LEU A 81 13.36 -13.48 6.20
C LEU A 81 13.93 -12.06 6.15
N ASP A 82 15.14 -11.84 6.65
CA ASP A 82 15.77 -10.50 6.61
C ASP A 82 16.04 -10.04 5.18
N ASN A 83 16.43 -10.96 4.28
CA ASN A 83 16.57 -10.68 2.86
C ASN A 83 15.23 -10.27 2.23
N HIS A 84 14.15 -10.99 2.52
CA HIS A 84 12.81 -10.59 2.07
C HIS A 84 12.40 -9.22 2.62
N ARG A 85 12.65 -8.93 3.90
CA ARG A 85 12.38 -7.60 4.49
C ARG A 85 13.18 -6.49 3.82
N LYS A 86 14.42 -6.78 3.40
CA LYS A 86 15.25 -5.84 2.63
C LYS A 86 14.66 -5.58 1.25
N HIS A 87 14.22 -6.61 0.53
CA HIS A 87 13.58 -6.46 -0.77
C HIS A 87 12.24 -5.71 -0.69
N ILE A 88 11.43 -5.99 0.34
CA ILE A 88 10.19 -5.25 0.60
C ILE A 88 10.49 -3.76 0.74
N ARG A 89 11.44 -3.38 1.60
CA ARG A 89 11.85 -1.97 1.78
C ARG A 89 12.35 -1.33 0.49
N GLN A 90 13.13 -2.05 -0.31
CA GLN A 90 13.63 -1.55 -1.59
C GLN A 90 12.50 -1.30 -2.59
N LYS A 91 11.50 -2.18 -2.65
CA LYS A 91 10.34 -2.05 -3.55
C LYS A 91 9.34 -0.98 -3.10
N THR A 92 9.09 -0.88 -1.80
CA THR A 92 8.14 0.12 -1.25
C THR A 92 8.78 1.50 -1.09
N GLY A 93 10.11 1.57 -1.02
CA GLY A 93 10.86 2.81 -0.76
C GLY A 93 10.75 3.27 0.70
N VAL A 94 10.29 2.39 1.59
CA VAL A 94 10.08 2.67 3.00
C VAL A 94 11.38 2.52 3.78
N GLN A 95 11.68 3.51 4.63
CA GLN A 95 12.93 3.56 5.39
C GLN A 95 12.75 2.93 6.76
N THR A 96 11.61 3.20 7.42
CA THR A 96 11.39 2.80 8.82
C THR A 96 10.44 1.61 8.96
N THR A 97 10.59 0.87 10.06
CA THR A 97 9.67 -0.25 10.35
C THR A 97 8.26 0.27 10.67
N ALA A 98 8.16 1.45 11.29
CA ALA A 98 6.88 2.11 11.58
C ALA A 98 6.13 2.50 10.30
N GLU A 99 6.83 3.09 9.32
CA GLU A 99 6.25 3.35 7.99
C GLU A 99 5.81 2.07 7.29
N LEU A 100 6.58 0.97 7.44
CA LEU A 100 6.22 -0.31 6.83
C LEU A 100 4.93 -0.85 7.46
N LEU A 101 4.82 -0.77 8.78
CA LEU A 101 3.60 -1.16 9.50
C LEU A 101 2.40 -0.31 9.06
N HIS A 102 2.57 1.01 8.98
CA HIS A 102 1.51 1.91 8.54
C HIS A 102 1.06 1.60 7.10
N PHE A 103 2.04 1.36 6.21
CA PHE A 103 1.79 0.94 4.84
C PHE A 103 0.97 -0.36 4.80
N ILE A 104 1.40 -1.41 5.52
CA ILE A 104 0.68 -2.68 5.58
C ILE A 104 -0.73 -2.50 6.13
N GLN A 105 -0.90 -1.79 7.24
CA GLN A 105 -2.21 -1.56 7.86
C GLN A 105 -3.20 -0.88 6.92
N ILE A 106 -2.73 0.10 6.13
CA ILE A 106 -3.58 0.76 5.13
C ILE A 106 -4.05 -0.24 4.07
N PHE A 107 -3.15 -1.10 3.56
CA PHE A 107 -3.51 -2.02 2.48
C PHE A 107 -4.26 -3.27 2.96
N ASP A 108 -3.97 -3.77 4.17
CA ASP A 108 -4.66 -4.91 4.78
C ASP A 108 -6.12 -4.55 5.15
N ALA A 109 -6.44 -3.28 5.39
CA ALA A 109 -7.81 -2.83 5.67
C ALA A 109 -8.78 -2.96 4.49
N PHE A 110 -8.28 -3.28 3.29
CA PHE A 110 -9.08 -3.44 2.07
C PHE A 110 -9.24 -4.90 1.60
N HIS A 111 -8.83 -5.87 2.43
CA HIS A 111 -8.94 -7.30 2.14
C HIS A 111 -9.99 -7.98 3.05
#